data_AF-A0A4Y2RSZ5-F1
#
_entry.id   AF-A0A4Y2RSZ5-F1
#
_cell.length_a   1.000
_cell.length_b   1.000
_cell.length_c   1.000
_cell.angle_alpha   90.00
_cell.angle_beta   90.00
_cell.angle_gamma   90.00
#
_symmetry.space_group_name_H-M   'P 1'
#
loop_
_entity.id
_entity.type
_entity.pdbx_description
1 polymer ?
#
loop_
_entity_poly.entity_id
_entity_poly.type
_entity_poly.pdbx_seq_one_letter_code
_entity_poly.pdbx_strand_id
1 'polypeptide(L)'
;MKENADSVLGVSRENAVKRLNGIWNKLNKNNTLATLYKAFLQEYLDLGPMQQIIYVDNTKSYYIPHHCIYKPEKTTTPLRVVFDASAKTSTGQSLNSILLNGGSIQDDLFSLVTIFRTHKYAFSADIQKMYRQILVEPSQRYLQRIVWKETNNSPIKIYELNTVTYGTVSAPFYMIHPAIHPAMRVLKALADAEHQNFPEAAKIISRDMYMDDILSGATSLTSAKRLQDDLSKLLRRGGFELHKWVSNHPALLNDISTSEYPFEDTQSNTLKTLGML
;
A
#
# COMPACT_ATOMS: atom_id res chain seq x y z
N MET A 1 -16.56 -9.84 -2.60
CA MET A 1 -15.99 -11.15 -3.02
C MET A 1 -16.96 -11.82 -3.96
N LYS A 2 -16.54 -12.81 -4.76
CA LYS A 2 -17.47 -13.59 -5.59
C LYS A 2 -18.48 -14.30 -4.69
N GLU A 3 -19.73 -14.47 -5.15
CA GLU A 3 -20.72 -15.26 -4.41
C GLU A 3 -20.16 -16.67 -4.11
N ASN A 4 -20.37 -17.17 -2.90
CA ASN A 4 -19.84 -18.45 -2.39
C ASN A 4 -18.30 -18.58 -2.29
N ALA A 5 -17.54 -17.48 -2.32
CA ALA A 5 -16.06 -17.49 -2.24
C ALA A 5 -15.47 -18.36 -1.11
N ASP A 6 -16.08 -18.36 0.07
CA ASP A 6 -15.58 -19.11 1.25
C ASP A 6 -15.76 -20.62 1.09
N SER A 7 -16.75 -21.04 0.31
CA SER A 7 -17.03 -22.44 0.06
C SER A 7 -15.91 -23.11 -0.76
N VAL A 8 -15.20 -22.35 -1.60
CA VAL A 8 -14.21 -22.87 -2.56
C VAL A 8 -12.78 -22.93 -1.99
N LEU A 9 -12.48 -22.15 -0.96
CA LEU A 9 -11.15 -22.14 -0.35
C LEU A 9 -10.85 -23.45 0.39
N GLY A 10 -9.62 -23.94 0.31
CA GLY A 10 -9.14 -25.08 1.11
C GLY A 10 -8.48 -24.65 2.41
N VAL A 11 -7.73 -25.58 3.01
CA VAL A 11 -6.88 -25.31 4.18
C VAL A 11 -5.65 -24.52 3.74
N SER A 12 -5.32 -23.46 4.49
CA SER A 12 -4.18 -22.56 4.22
C SER A 12 -3.23 -22.39 5.42
N ARG A 13 -3.69 -22.70 6.64
CA ARG A 13 -2.96 -22.47 7.89
C ARG A 13 -1.61 -23.18 7.94
N GLU A 14 -1.56 -24.44 7.54
CA GLU A 14 -0.33 -25.25 7.58
C GLU A 14 0.77 -24.65 6.71
N ASN A 15 0.41 -24.17 5.51
CA ASN A 15 1.34 -23.50 4.62
C ASN A 15 1.85 -22.19 5.24
N ALA A 16 0.96 -21.39 5.82
CA ALA A 16 1.35 -20.15 6.50
C ALA A 16 2.32 -20.41 7.66
N VAL A 17 2.07 -21.45 8.47
CA VAL A 17 2.96 -21.88 9.56
C VAL A 17 4.31 -22.36 9.02
N LYS A 18 4.32 -23.17 7.95
CA LYS A 18 5.55 -23.63 7.30
C LYS A 18 6.41 -22.46 6.82
N ARG A 19 5.80 -21.45 6.21
CA ARG A 19 6.51 -20.23 5.77
C ARG A 19 7.01 -19.40 6.95
N LEU A 20 6.22 -19.25 8.01
CA LEU A 20 6.63 -18.57 9.23
C LEU A 20 7.88 -19.24 9.86
N ASN A 21 7.90 -20.57 9.94
CA ASN A 21 9.08 -21.29 10.45
C ASN A 21 10.30 -21.10 9.55
N GLY A 22 10.10 -21.05 8.22
CA GLY A 22 11.15 -20.69 7.27
C GLY A 22 11.71 -19.28 7.46
N ILE A 23 10.86 -18.30 7.81
CA ILE A 23 11.30 -16.95 8.18
C ILE A 23 12.18 -17.03 9.44
N TRP A 24 11.75 -17.72 10.49
CA TRP A 24 12.50 -17.84 11.74
C TRP A 24 13.88 -18.46 11.57
N ASN A 25 14.04 -19.42 10.65
CA ASN A 25 15.36 -19.94 10.30
C ASN A 25 16.33 -18.87 9.76
N LYS A 26 15.80 -17.84 9.09
CA LYS A 26 16.59 -16.68 8.62
C LYS A 26 16.80 -15.67 9.74
N LEU A 27 15.77 -15.39 10.55
CA LEU A 27 15.87 -14.45 11.67
C LEU A 27 16.90 -14.90 12.71
N ASN A 28 16.96 -16.20 13.01
CA ASN A 28 17.93 -16.76 13.96
C ASN A 28 19.39 -16.59 13.51
N LYS A 29 19.64 -16.35 12.21
CA LYS A 29 20.97 -16.14 11.64
C LYS A 29 21.34 -14.65 11.51
N ASN A 30 20.37 -13.75 11.65
CA ASN A 30 20.58 -12.32 11.42
C ASN A 30 19.75 -11.49 12.42
N ASN A 31 20.42 -11.01 13.47
CA ASN A 31 19.79 -10.25 14.54
C ASN A 31 19.18 -8.93 14.05
N THR A 32 19.84 -8.22 13.13
CA THR A 32 19.30 -6.98 12.55
C THR A 32 17.98 -7.23 11.82
N LEU A 33 17.93 -8.29 11.01
CA LEU A 33 16.72 -8.71 10.33
C LEU A 33 15.60 -9.09 11.33
N ALA A 34 15.95 -9.80 12.41
CA ALA A 34 15.01 -10.19 13.45
C ALA A 34 14.40 -8.95 14.14
N THR A 35 15.21 -7.98 14.52
CA THR A 35 14.75 -6.73 15.15
C THR A 35 13.83 -5.95 14.22
N LEU A 36 14.23 -5.74 12.96
CA LEU A 36 13.41 -5.02 11.99
C LEU A 36 12.07 -5.72 11.71
N TYR A 37 12.08 -7.04 11.63
CA TYR A 37 10.87 -7.82 11.37
C TYR A 37 9.88 -7.77 12.53
N LYS A 38 10.38 -7.88 13.77
CA LYS A 38 9.55 -7.73 14.96
C LYS A 38 8.99 -6.32 15.08
N ALA A 39 9.83 -5.31 14.88
CA ALA A 39 9.41 -3.91 14.93
C ALA A 39 8.30 -3.63 13.90
N PHE A 40 8.44 -4.13 12.67
CA PHE A 40 7.42 -3.97 11.63
C PHE A 40 6.06 -4.57 12.05
N LEU A 41 6.05 -5.81 12.54
CA LEU A 41 4.79 -6.46 12.93
C LEU A 41 4.23 -5.84 14.20
N GLN A 42 5.07 -5.43 15.14
CA GLN A 42 4.61 -4.72 16.33
C GLN A 42 3.95 -3.38 15.97
N GLU A 43 4.55 -2.59 15.07
CA GLU A 43 3.95 -1.36 14.54
C GLU A 43 2.57 -1.63 13.89
N TYR A 44 2.43 -2.74 13.15
CA TYR A 44 1.15 -3.15 12.59
C TYR A 44 0.08 -3.43 13.65
N LEU A 45 0.48 -3.96 14.82
CA LEU A 45 -0.42 -4.22 15.93
C LEU A 45 -0.81 -2.91 16.62
N ASP A 46 0.20 -2.11 16.96
CA ASP A 46 0.04 -0.91 17.78
C ASP A 46 -0.77 0.18 17.07
N LEU A 47 -0.62 0.31 15.75
CA LEU A 47 -1.36 1.29 14.95
C LEU A 47 -2.80 0.84 14.63
N GLY A 48 -3.16 -0.43 14.87
CA GLY A 48 -4.47 -1.00 14.52
C GLY A 48 -4.67 -1.63 13.13
N PRO A 49 -3.73 -1.61 12.15
CA PRO A 49 -3.85 -2.39 10.92
C PRO A 49 -4.00 -3.90 11.11
N MET A 50 -3.58 -4.45 12.26
CA MET A 50 -3.89 -5.82 12.62
C MET A 50 -4.31 -5.95 14.08
N GLN A 51 -5.05 -7.01 14.39
CA GLN A 51 -5.50 -7.33 15.74
C GLN A 51 -5.27 -8.81 16.06
N GLN A 52 -4.93 -9.14 17.30
CA GLN A 52 -4.79 -10.53 17.73
C GLN A 52 -6.18 -11.15 17.93
N ILE A 53 -6.40 -12.34 17.39
CA ILE A 53 -7.60 -13.12 17.68
C ILE A 53 -7.33 -13.99 18.91
N ILE A 54 -8.21 -13.91 19.91
CA ILE A 54 -8.14 -14.73 21.13
C ILE A 54 -8.96 -16.02 20.95
N TYR A 55 -10.12 -15.92 20.30
CA TYR A 55 -11.04 -17.03 20.06
C TYR A 55 -11.14 -17.32 18.58
N VAL A 56 -10.60 -18.46 18.15
CA VAL A 56 -10.77 -18.93 16.77
C VAL A 56 -12.14 -19.56 16.69
N ASP A 57 -13.04 -18.92 15.95
CA ASP A 57 -14.32 -19.47 15.57
C ASP A 57 -14.16 -20.63 14.58
N ASN A 58 -15.20 -21.44 14.41
CA ASN A 58 -15.25 -22.48 13.37
C ASN A 58 -15.42 -21.89 11.95
N THR A 59 -15.30 -20.57 11.80
CA THR A 59 -15.41 -19.89 10.52
C THR A 59 -14.26 -20.32 9.61
N LYS A 60 -14.61 -20.67 8.38
CA LYS A 60 -13.64 -21.10 7.39
C LYS A 60 -12.78 -19.92 6.96
N SER A 61 -11.55 -19.89 7.44
CA SER A 61 -10.64 -18.75 7.26
C SER A 61 -9.51 -19.01 6.29
N TYR A 62 -9.02 -17.91 5.73
CA TYR A 62 -7.83 -17.91 4.89
C TYR A 62 -6.66 -17.30 5.67
N TYR A 63 -5.58 -18.07 5.76
CA TYR A 63 -4.34 -17.66 6.40
C TYR A 63 -3.35 -17.25 5.31
N ILE A 64 -3.12 -15.95 5.18
CA ILE A 64 -2.18 -15.38 4.22
C ILE A 64 -0.75 -15.66 4.71
N PRO A 65 0.05 -16.45 3.98
CA PRO A 65 1.46 -16.60 4.30
C PRO A 65 2.18 -15.28 3.99
N HIS A 66 3.12 -14.88 4.83
CA HIS A 66 3.94 -13.70 4.57
C HIS A 66 5.43 -14.04 4.55
N HIS A 67 6.21 -13.13 3.97
CA HIS A 67 7.66 -13.22 3.94
C HIS A 67 8.28 -11.83 4.03
N CYS A 68 9.54 -11.77 4.45
CA CYS A 68 10.28 -10.53 4.55
C CYS A 68 11.32 -10.41 3.43
N ILE A 69 11.37 -9.25 2.79
CA ILE A 69 12.38 -8.86 1.81
C ILE A 69 13.28 -7.84 2.48
N TYR A 70 14.55 -8.21 2.67
CA TYR A 70 15.56 -7.37 3.29
C TYR A 70 16.51 -6.82 2.23
N LYS A 71 16.62 -5.49 2.17
CA LYS A 71 17.49 -4.74 1.25
C LYS A 71 18.30 -3.74 2.07
N PRO A 72 19.47 -4.13 2.60
CA PRO A 72 20.28 -3.28 3.49
C PRO A 72 20.76 -1.99 2.79
N GLU A 73 20.89 -2.02 1.47
CA GLU A 73 21.25 -0.87 0.62
C GLU A 73 20.24 0.29 0.71
N LYS A 74 19.02 0.05 1.22
CA LYS A 74 17.99 1.09 1.35
C LYS A 74 18.10 1.78 2.69
N THR A 75 18.37 3.08 2.66
CA THR A 75 18.50 3.96 3.84
C THR A 75 17.22 4.07 4.67
N THR A 76 16.03 4.10 4.07
CA THR A 76 14.78 4.42 4.80
C THR A 76 13.90 3.21 5.15
N THR A 77 13.81 2.22 4.27
CA THR A 77 13.00 1.00 4.48
C THR A 77 13.80 -0.24 4.10
N PRO A 78 14.76 -0.64 4.94
CA PRO A 78 15.61 -1.79 4.67
C PRO A 78 14.83 -3.12 4.73
N LEU A 79 13.66 -3.15 5.39
CA LEU A 79 12.80 -4.32 5.45
C LEU A 79 11.40 -4.02 4.89
N ARG A 80 10.86 -4.95 4.10
CA ARG A 80 9.45 -5.00 3.72
C ARG A 80 8.88 -6.37 4.02
N VAL A 81 7.69 -6.42 4.63
CA VAL A 81 6.92 -7.66 4.76
C VAL A 81 5.85 -7.69 3.67
N VAL A 82 5.77 -8.80 2.96
CA VAL A 82 4.84 -9.02 1.85
C VAL A 82 3.89 -10.14 2.23
N PHE A 83 2.59 -9.89 2.09
CA PHE A 83 1.53 -10.86 2.37
C PHE A 83 1.13 -11.56 1.06
N ASP A 84 1.48 -12.84 0.92
CA ASP A 84 1.24 -13.60 -0.31
C ASP A 84 -0.19 -14.15 -0.37
N ALA A 85 -1.12 -13.30 -0.81
CA ALA A 85 -2.51 -13.70 -1.02
C ALA A 85 -2.71 -14.52 -2.32
N SER A 86 -1.65 -14.73 -3.10
CA SER A 86 -1.66 -15.63 -4.26
C SER A 86 -1.39 -17.10 -3.88
N ALA A 87 -0.95 -17.34 -2.63
CA ALA A 87 -0.67 -18.67 -2.12
C ALA A 87 -1.89 -19.60 -2.26
N LYS A 88 -1.72 -20.73 -2.93
CA LYS A 88 -2.81 -21.68 -3.11
C LYS A 88 -3.11 -22.41 -1.80
N THR A 89 -4.39 -22.61 -1.54
CA THR A 89 -4.92 -23.50 -0.50
C THR A 89 -4.90 -24.96 -0.98
N SER A 90 -5.31 -25.90 -0.12
CA SER A 90 -5.43 -27.32 -0.47
C SER A 90 -6.37 -27.62 -1.65
N THR A 91 -7.28 -26.70 -2.00
CA THR A 91 -8.16 -26.82 -3.19
C THR A 91 -7.56 -26.21 -4.46
N GLY A 92 -6.34 -25.67 -4.38
CA GLY A 92 -5.68 -24.98 -5.50
C GLY A 92 -6.14 -23.53 -5.73
N GLN A 93 -7.13 -23.06 -4.98
CA GLN A 93 -7.61 -21.67 -5.01
C GLN A 93 -6.83 -20.79 -4.03
N SER A 94 -6.75 -19.48 -4.28
CA SER A 94 -6.10 -18.49 -3.41
C SER A 94 -7.06 -17.36 -3.06
N LEU A 95 -6.70 -16.52 -2.09
CA LEU A 95 -7.50 -15.33 -1.79
C LEU A 95 -7.66 -14.47 -3.05
N ASN A 96 -6.60 -14.32 -3.82
CA ASN A 96 -6.61 -13.59 -5.08
C ASN A 96 -7.59 -14.15 -6.13
N SER A 97 -7.84 -15.47 -6.17
CA SER A 97 -8.74 -16.07 -7.18
C SER A 97 -10.23 -15.88 -6.88
N ILE A 98 -10.58 -15.64 -5.60
CA ILE A 98 -11.97 -15.48 -5.14
C ILE A 98 -12.40 -14.00 -5.00
N LEU A 99 -11.46 -13.06 -5.08
CA LEU A 99 -11.76 -11.62 -5.14
C LEU A 99 -12.49 -11.28 -6.45
N LEU A 100 -13.38 -10.29 -6.40
CA LEU A 100 -14.09 -9.82 -7.59
C LEU A 100 -13.12 -9.03 -8.48
N ASN A 101 -13.09 -9.38 -9.76
CA ASN A 101 -12.50 -8.54 -10.79
C ASN A 101 -13.56 -7.50 -11.16
N GLY A 102 -13.21 -6.21 -11.23
CA GLY A 102 -14.18 -5.21 -11.68
C GLY A 102 -13.58 -4.12 -12.55
N GLY A 103 -12.72 -4.56 -13.46
CA GLY A 103 -12.24 -3.77 -14.59
C GLY A 103 -11.12 -2.80 -14.25
N SER A 104 -10.53 -2.23 -15.30
CA SER A 104 -9.50 -1.19 -15.22
C SER A 104 -10.12 0.17 -14.90
N ILE A 105 -9.67 0.80 -13.81
CA ILE A 105 -10.08 2.16 -13.42
C ILE A 105 -9.00 3.19 -13.77
N GLN A 106 -7.79 2.73 -14.08
CA GLN A 106 -6.62 3.58 -14.19
C GLN A 106 -6.25 3.83 -15.65
N ASP A 107 -5.92 5.08 -15.96
CA ASP A 107 -5.36 5.47 -17.26
C ASP A 107 -4.00 4.79 -17.47
N ASP A 108 -3.66 4.56 -18.74
CA ASP A 108 -2.37 3.96 -19.08
C ASP A 108 -1.21 4.84 -18.58
N LEU A 109 -0.17 4.18 -18.05
CA LEU A 109 0.97 4.87 -17.46
C LEU A 109 1.64 5.84 -18.45
N PHE A 110 1.65 5.51 -19.74
CA PHE A 110 2.18 6.40 -20.78
C PHE A 110 1.38 7.71 -20.88
N SER A 111 0.05 7.63 -20.80
CA SER A 111 -0.81 8.81 -20.83
C SER A 111 -0.54 9.72 -19.64
N LEU A 112 -0.41 9.14 -18.45
CA LEU A 112 -0.10 9.89 -17.23
C LEU A 112 1.25 10.63 -17.33
N VAL A 113 2.30 9.91 -17.73
CA VAL A 113 3.65 10.50 -17.89
C VAL A 113 3.65 11.57 -18.99
N THR A 114 2.89 11.37 -20.06
CA THR A 114 2.77 12.35 -21.14
C THR A 114 2.15 13.65 -20.63
N ILE A 115 1.02 13.57 -19.89
CA ILE A 115 0.38 14.74 -19.27
C ILE A 115 1.34 15.42 -18.30
N PHE A 116 1.99 14.65 -17.43
CA PHE A 116 2.95 15.16 -16.46
C PHE A 116 4.04 16.03 -17.11
N ARG A 117 4.56 15.59 -18.26
CA ARG A 117 5.59 16.31 -19.03
C ARG A 117 5.11 17.60 -19.71
N THR A 118 3.80 17.83 -19.80
CA THR A 118 3.25 19.08 -20.35
C THR A 118 3.25 20.23 -19.35
N HIS A 119 3.42 19.95 -18.05
CA HIS A 119 3.37 20.98 -17.02
C HIS A 119 4.67 21.78 -16.95
N LYS A 120 4.55 23.12 -16.89
CA LYS A 120 5.69 24.02 -16.69
C LYS A 120 6.26 23.90 -15.28
N TYR A 121 5.38 23.81 -14.28
CA TYR A 121 5.70 23.58 -12.88
C TYR A 121 5.10 22.24 -12.47
N ALA A 122 5.94 21.21 -12.43
CA ALA A 122 5.54 19.83 -12.22
C ALA A 122 5.96 19.37 -10.83
N PHE A 123 5.12 18.58 -10.17
CA PHE A 123 5.41 18.00 -8.87
C PHE A 123 4.88 16.56 -8.76
N SER A 124 5.50 15.79 -7.88
CA SER A 124 5.01 14.49 -7.45
C SER A 124 4.94 14.38 -5.93
N ALA A 125 4.06 13.51 -5.45
CA ALA A 125 3.90 13.20 -4.03
C ALA A 125 3.40 11.76 -3.84
N ASP A 126 3.73 11.17 -2.70
CA ASP A 126 3.32 9.82 -2.29
C ASP A 126 2.24 9.92 -1.20
N ILE A 127 1.24 9.04 -1.21
CA ILE A 127 0.27 8.92 -0.12
C ILE A 127 0.82 7.98 0.95
N GLN A 128 1.06 8.53 2.14
CA GLN A 128 1.73 7.82 3.21
C GLN A 128 0.97 6.58 3.64
N LYS A 129 1.56 5.40 3.43
CA LYS A 129 0.98 4.11 3.84
C LYS A 129 -0.48 3.94 3.38
N MET A 130 -0.84 4.43 2.18
CA MET A 130 -2.22 4.53 1.67
C MET A 130 -3.10 3.32 2.00
N TYR A 131 -2.64 2.11 1.69
CA TYR A 131 -3.43 0.87 1.88
C TYR A 131 -3.73 0.56 3.35
N ARG A 132 -2.84 0.97 4.28
CA ARG A 132 -3.05 0.78 5.73
C ARG A 132 -4.09 1.73 6.31
N GLN A 133 -4.53 2.73 5.56
CA GLN A 133 -5.56 3.67 6.02
C GLN A 133 -6.96 3.26 5.59
N ILE A 134 -7.09 2.19 4.80
CA ILE A 134 -8.38 1.70 4.29
C ILE A 134 -8.75 0.43 5.02
N LEU A 135 -9.83 0.50 5.80
CA LEU A 135 -10.37 -0.65 6.52
C LEU A 135 -11.05 -1.63 5.56
N VAL A 136 -10.83 -2.91 5.82
CA VAL A 136 -11.60 -4.01 5.24
C VAL A 136 -12.85 -4.22 6.08
N GLU A 137 -13.94 -4.52 5.39
CA GLU A 137 -15.23 -4.81 5.99
C GLU A 137 -15.09 -5.91 7.08
N PRO A 138 -15.55 -5.69 8.32
CA PRO A 138 -15.36 -6.65 9.42
C PRO A 138 -15.81 -8.07 9.08
N SER A 139 -16.93 -8.20 8.35
CA SER A 139 -17.47 -9.49 7.91
C SER A 139 -16.58 -10.22 6.90
N GLN A 140 -15.49 -9.63 6.42
CA GLN A 140 -14.56 -10.22 5.45
C GLN A 140 -13.14 -10.41 6.00
N ARG A 141 -12.85 -9.92 7.21
CA ARG A 141 -11.48 -9.95 7.79
C ARG A 141 -10.98 -11.35 8.10
N TYR A 142 -11.87 -12.32 8.31
CA TYR A 142 -11.51 -13.73 8.53
C TYR A 142 -10.79 -14.36 7.31
N LEU A 143 -10.84 -13.74 6.14
CA LEU A 143 -10.09 -14.13 4.96
C LEU A 143 -8.68 -13.51 4.89
N GLN A 144 -8.36 -12.63 5.83
CA GLN A 144 -7.05 -11.98 5.93
C GLN A 144 -6.38 -12.30 7.27
N ARG A 145 -6.40 -13.57 7.67
CA ARG A 145 -5.70 -14.02 8.88
C ARG A 145 -4.22 -14.22 8.58
N ILE A 146 -3.34 -13.96 9.54
CA ILE A 146 -1.91 -14.29 9.49
C ILE A 146 -1.52 -15.04 10.77
N VAL A 147 -0.42 -15.77 10.70
CA VAL A 147 0.18 -16.41 11.87
C VAL A 147 1.48 -15.70 12.23
N TRP A 148 1.68 -15.40 13.50
CA TRP A 148 2.93 -14.77 13.96
C TRP A 148 3.29 -15.24 15.37
N LYS A 149 4.60 -15.29 15.64
CA LYS A 149 5.16 -15.57 16.97
C LYS A 149 6.26 -14.55 17.24
N GLU A 150 6.35 -14.08 18.47
CA GLU A 150 7.26 -13.01 18.90
C GLU A 150 8.72 -13.48 19.02
N THR A 151 8.90 -14.72 19.46
CA THR A 151 10.19 -15.41 19.51
C THR A 151 10.10 -16.77 18.84
N ASN A 152 11.24 -17.40 18.55
CA ASN A 152 11.25 -18.73 17.95
C ASN A 152 10.54 -19.78 18.83
N ASN A 153 10.55 -19.59 20.15
CA ASN A 153 9.99 -20.53 21.13
C ASN A 153 8.59 -20.11 21.60
N SER A 154 8.11 -18.91 21.23
CA SER A 154 6.76 -18.46 21.57
C SER A 154 5.70 -19.28 20.84
N PRO A 155 4.52 -19.49 21.45
CA PRO A 155 3.40 -20.10 20.76
C PRO A 155 3.00 -19.26 19.55
N ILE A 156 2.53 -19.95 18.49
CA ILE A 156 2.00 -19.27 17.31
C ILE A 156 0.64 -18.65 17.67
N LYS A 157 0.56 -17.34 17.48
CA LYS A 157 -0.68 -16.56 17.63
C LYS A 157 -1.27 -16.26 16.26
N ILE A 158 -2.57 -16.00 16.23
CA ILE A 158 -3.32 -15.67 15.02
C ILE A 158 -3.72 -14.20 15.09
N TYR A 159 -3.58 -13.51 13.96
CA TYR A 159 -3.94 -12.12 13.82
C TYR A 159 -4.84 -11.93 12.60
N GLU A 160 -5.76 -10.98 12.67
CA GLU A 160 -6.56 -10.49 11.54
C GLU A 160 -6.02 -9.16 11.05
N LEU A 161 -5.87 -9.05 9.74
CA LEU A 161 -5.56 -7.78 9.09
C LEU A 161 -6.85 -6.98 8.91
N ASN A 162 -6.90 -5.82 9.54
CA ASN A 162 -8.04 -4.90 9.53
C ASN A 162 -8.08 -4.03 8.28
N THR A 163 -6.94 -3.85 7.61
CA THR A 163 -6.78 -2.92 6.48
C THR A 163 -6.44 -3.66 5.20
N VAL A 164 -6.49 -2.98 4.06
CA VAL A 164 -6.00 -3.51 2.79
C VAL A 164 -4.49 -3.74 2.91
N THR A 165 -3.99 -4.89 2.45
CA THR A 165 -2.57 -5.25 2.59
C THR A 165 -1.86 -5.50 1.26
N TYR A 166 -0.57 -5.16 1.22
CA TYR A 166 0.30 -5.36 0.06
C TYR A 166 0.55 -6.87 -0.20
N GLY A 167 0.38 -7.31 -1.45
CA GLY A 167 0.55 -8.69 -1.94
C GLY A 167 -0.76 -9.44 -2.23
N THR A 168 -1.90 -8.79 -2.00
CA THR A 168 -3.20 -9.10 -2.61
C THR A 168 -3.25 -8.61 -4.07
N VAL A 169 -4.18 -9.08 -4.91
CA VAL A 169 -4.35 -8.52 -6.28
C VAL A 169 -4.54 -6.99 -6.22
N SER A 170 -4.99 -6.47 -5.07
CA SER A 170 -5.09 -5.04 -4.74
C SER A 170 -3.78 -4.34 -4.35
N ALA A 171 -2.60 -4.88 -4.70
CA ALA A 171 -1.30 -4.30 -4.36
C ALA A 171 -0.42 -4.07 -5.60
N PRO A 172 0.37 -2.97 -5.64
CA PRO A 172 0.91 -2.35 -6.86
C PRO A 172 1.95 -3.17 -7.64
N PHE A 173 2.34 -4.36 -7.17
CA PHE A 173 3.36 -5.18 -7.84
C PHE A 173 2.80 -6.15 -8.90
N TYR A 174 1.48 -6.37 -8.95
CA TYR A 174 0.86 -7.26 -9.94
C TYR A 174 0.27 -6.47 -11.11
N MET A 175 1.15 -5.85 -11.89
CA MET A 175 0.85 -4.97 -13.03
C MET A 175 0.26 -5.67 -14.28
N ILE A 176 -0.38 -6.84 -14.14
CA ILE A 176 -0.99 -7.55 -15.29
C ILE A 176 -2.34 -8.25 -14.96
N HIS A 177 -3.04 -7.91 -13.86
CA HIS A 177 -4.42 -8.43 -13.69
C HIS A 177 -5.42 -7.42 -13.07
N PRO A 178 -6.58 -7.20 -13.71
CA PRO A 178 -7.51 -6.08 -13.49
C PRO A 178 -8.50 -6.28 -12.33
N ALA A 179 -8.00 -6.49 -11.11
CA ALA A 179 -8.82 -6.36 -9.92
C ALA A 179 -8.51 -5.01 -9.23
N ILE A 180 -9.37 -4.04 -9.51
CA ILE A 180 -9.73 -2.90 -8.67
C ILE A 180 -8.96 -2.83 -7.34
N HIS A 181 -8.11 -1.82 -7.22
CA HIS A 181 -7.58 -1.36 -5.94
C HIS A 181 -8.72 -0.72 -5.14
N PRO A 182 -9.18 -1.29 -4.00
CA PRO A 182 -10.15 -0.64 -3.12
C PRO A 182 -9.70 0.77 -2.76
N ALA A 183 -8.37 0.97 -2.66
CA ALA A 183 -7.77 2.27 -2.44
C ALA A 183 -8.11 3.31 -3.52
N MET A 184 -7.97 2.96 -4.80
CA MET A 184 -8.30 3.88 -5.89
C MET A 184 -9.80 4.22 -5.91
N ARG A 185 -10.68 3.27 -5.56
CA ARG A 185 -12.12 3.54 -5.43
C ARG A 185 -12.45 4.47 -4.28
N VAL A 186 -11.80 4.28 -3.13
CA VAL A 186 -11.95 5.17 -1.97
C VAL A 186 -11.50 6.58 -2.33
N LEU A 187 -10.36 6.72 -3.01
CA LEU A 187 -9.87 8.02 -3.46
C LEU A 187 -10.78 8.67 -4.51
N LYS A 188 -11.31 7.90 -5.46
CA LYS A 188 -12.30 8.37 -6.44
C LYS A 188 -13.57 8.87 -5.75
N ALA A 189 -14.12 8.06 -4.84
CA ALA A 189 -15.31 8.43 -4.08
C ALA A 189 -15.08 9.66 -3.20
N LEU A 190 -13.91 9.79 -2.59
CA LEU A 190 -13.50 10.98 -1.85
C LEU A 190 -13.42 12.20 -2.77
N ALA A 191 -12.80 12.07 -3.94
CA ALA A 191 -12.72 13.14 -4.94
C ALA A 191 -14.11 13.57 -5.43
N ASP A 192 -15.01 12.62 -5.69
CA ASP A 192 -16.39 12.91 -6.11
C ASP A 192 -17.17 13.63 -5.00
N ALA A 193 -17.02 13.19 -3.74
CA ALA A 193 -17.66 13.82 -2.59
C ALA A 193 -17.15 15.24 -2.32
N GLU A 194 -15.85 15.48 -2.53
CA GLU A 194 -15.19 16.76 -2.28
C GLU A 194 -15.08 17.66 -3.51
N HIS A 195 -15.65 17.25 -4.66
CA HIS A 195 -15.54 17.96 -5.93
C HIS A 195 -16.04 19.41 -5.86
N GLN A 196 -17.08 19.68 -5.06
CA GLN A 196 -17.61 21.04 -4.89
C GLN A 196 -16.64 21.96 -4.13
N ASN A 197 -15.89 21.42 -3.18
CA ASN A 197 -14.96 22.19 -2.34
C ASN A 197 -13.60 22.35 -3.03
N PHE A 198 -13.16 21.33 -3.77
CA PHE A 198 -11.83 21.25 -4.38
C PHE A 198 -11.90 20.69 -5.82
N PRO A 199 -12.51 21.41 -6.78
CA PRO A 199 -12.82 20.88 -8.10
C PRO A 199 -11.57 20.45 -8.89
N GLU A 200 -10.51 21.26 -8.85
CA GLU A 200 -9.26 20.94 -9.56
C GLU A 200 -8.53 19.76 -8.88
N ALA A 201 -8.39 19.75 -7.55
CA ALA A 201 -7.75 18.64 -6.85
C ALA A 201 -8.51 17.31 -7.03
N ALA A 202 -9.85 17.34 -7.01
CA ALA A 202 -10.67 16.16 -7.28
C ALA A 202 -10.46 15.61 -8.70
N LYS A 203 -10.29 16.50 -9.68
CA LYS A 203 -9.97 16.12 -11.07
C LYS A 203 -8.58 15.49 -11.16
N ILE A 204 -7.59 16.04 -10.45
CA ILE A 204 -6.23 15.48 -10.39
C ILE A 204 -6.25 14.08 -9.75
N ILE A 205 -6.95 13.87 -8.62
CA ILE A 205 -7.06 12.53 -8.02
C ILE A 205 -7.66 11.51 -8.99
N SER A 206 -8.59 11.96 -9.83
CA SER A 206 -9.25 11.12 -10.83
C SER A 206 -8.42 10.78 -12.05
N ARG A 207 -7.48 11.66 -12.46
CA ARG A 207 -6.79 11.59 -13.78
C ARG A 207 -5.27 11.42 -13.65
N ASP A 208 -4.68 12.02 -12.63
CA ASP A 208 -3.24 12.24 -12.49
C ASP A 208 -2.61 11.35 -11.39
N MET A 209 -3.32 10.29 -10.98
CA MET A 209 -2.87 9.36 -9.94
C MET A 209 -2.37 8.03 -10.50
N TYR A 210 -1.18 7.64 -10.04
CA TYR A 210 -0.67 6.29 -10.19
C TYR A 210 -0.55 5.56 -8.85
N MET A 211 -1.54 4.73 -8.50
CA MET A 211 -1.53 3.99 -7.23
C MET A 211 -1.43 4.94 -6.02
N ASP A 212 -0.32 4.90 -5.28
CA ASP A 212 0.01 5.78 -4.17
C ASP A 212 0.70 7.09 -4.61
N ASP A 213 1.15 7.19 -5.86
CA ASP A 213 1.85 8.36 -6.40
C ASP A 213 0.87 9.33 -7.12
N ILE A 214 1.06 10.63 -6.89
CA ILE A 214 0.43 11.72 -7.65
C ILE A 214 1.48 12.32 -8.57
N LEU A 215 1.16 12.44 -9.86
CA LEU A 215 2.02 13.07 -10.87
C LEU A 215 1.25 14.18 -11.57
N SER A 216 1.46 15.43 -11.15
CA SER A 216 0.70 16.55 -11.69
C SER A 216 1.52 17.84 -11.75
N GLY A 217 0.86 18.93 -12.09
CA GLY A 217 1.50 20.23 -12.19
C GLY A 217 0.58 21.30 -12.75
N ALA A 218 1.16 22.47 -13.02
CA ALA A 218 0.44 23.61 -13.55
C ALA A 218 1.30 24.48 -14.46
N THR A 219 0.67 25.46 -15.11
CA THR A 219 1.34 26.42 -16.01
C THR A 219 1.95 27.61 -15.29
N SER A 220 1.55 27.88 -14.04
CA SER A 220 2.12 28.94 -13.19
C SER A 220 2.53 28.41 -11.81
N LEU A 221 3.52 29.06 -11.19
CA LEU A 221 3.98 28.70 -9.85
C LEU A 221 2.87 28.85 -8.81
N THR A 222 2.09 29.94 -8.88
CA THR A 222 0.98 30.21 -7.96
C THR A 222 -0.11 29.16 -8.06
N SER A 223 -0.49 28.75 -9.27
CA SER A 223 -1.48 27.68 -9.46
C SER A 223 -0.97 26.33 -8.96
N ALA A 224 0.31 26.01 -9.17
CA ALA A 224 0.90 24.77 -8.68
C ALA A 224 0.90 24.72 -7.14
N LYS A 225 1.30 25.81 -6.46
CA LYS A 225 1.25 25.89 -4.98
C LYS A 225 -0.17 25.71 -4.44
N ARG A 226 -1.15 26.39 -5.03
CA ARG A 226 -2.57 26.22 -4.65
C ARG A 226 -3.02 24.77 -4.82
N LEU A 227 -2.64 24.14 -5.93
CA LEU A 227 -2.99 22.76 -6.19
C LEU A 227 -2.38 21.79 -5.17
N GLN A 228 -1.12 21.99 -4.75
CA GLN A 228 -0.49 21.17 -3.70
C GLN A 228 -1.23 21.28 -2.36
N ASP A 229 -1.64 22.50 -1.99
CA ASP A 229 -2.39 22.77 -0.77
C ASP A 229 -3.81 22.18 -0.83
N ASP A 230 -4.51 22.36 -1.95
CA ASP A 230 -5.85 21.80 -2.17
C ASP A 230 -5.84 20.27 -2.17
N LEU A 231 -4.85 19.64 -2.81
CA LEU A 231 -4.66 18.19 -2.77
C LEU A 231 -4.42 17.69 -1.35
N SER A 232 -3.56 18.37 -0.59
CA SER A 232 -3.26 18.02 0.80
C SER A 232 -4.50 18.15 1.67
N LYS A 233 -5.29 19.22 1.50
CA LYS A 233 -6.54 19.44 2.25
C LYS A 233 -7.60 18.42 1.90
N LEU A 234 -7.82 18.14 0.61
CA LEU A 234 -8.79 17.15 0.15
C LEU A 234 -8.45 15.77 0.71
N LEU A 235 -7.20 15.31 0.55
CA LEU A 235 -6.79 14.00 1.02
C LEU A 235 -6.84 13.88 2.55
N ARG A 236 -6.48 14.94 3.28
CA ARG A 236 -6.61 14.97 4.75
C ARG A 236 -8.05 14.79 5.23
N ARG A 237 -9.06 15.23 4.47
CA ARG A 237 -10.47 14.94 4.80
C ARG A 237 -10.81 13.45 4.74
N GLY A 238 -10.12 12.71 3.87
CA GLY A 238 -10.20 11.25 3.80
C GLY A 238 -9.26 10.51 4.75
N GLY A 239 -8.51 11.22 5.61
CA GLY A 239 -7.49 10.64 6.49
C GLY A 239 -6.16 10.33 5.79
N PHE A 240 -5.99 10.74 4.53
CA PHE A 240 -4.78 10.52 3.74
C PHE A 240 -3.79 11.68 3.89
N GLU A 241 -2.51 11.35 4.05
CA GLU A 241 -1.43 12.31 4.17
C GLU A 241 -0.45 12.18 3.01
N LEU A 242 -0.14 13.31 2.37
CA LEU A 242 0.85 13.39 1.29
C LEU A 242 2.25 13.66 1.85
N HIS A 243 3.24 12.95 1.32
CA HIS A 243 4.64 13.12 1.67
C HIS A 243 5.58 12.89 0.47
N LYS A 244 6.90 12.99 0.70
CA LYS A 244 7.95 12.86 -0.34
C LYS A 244 7.67 13.73 -1.57
N TRP A 245 7.40 15.01 -1.32
CA TRP A 245 7.19 15.96 -2.40
C TRP A 245 8.46 16.14 -3.22
N VAL A 246 8.34 16.00 -4.54
CA VAL A 246 9.40 16.27 -5.51
C VAL A 246 8.88 17.26 -6.53
N SER A 247 9.73 18.16 -7.02
CA SER A 247 9.33 19.18 -7.98
C SER A 247 10.48 19.58 -8.89
N ASN A 248 10.14 20.05 -10.10
CA ASN A 248 11.09 20.66 -11.02
C ASN A 248 11.46 22.11 -10.65
N HIS A 249 10.82 22.69 -9.62
CA HIS A 249 11.06 24.06 -9.20
C HIS A 249 11.16 24.18 -7.66
N PRO A 250 12.30 24.64 -7.09
CA PRO A 250 12.53 24.65 -5.64
C PRO A 250 11.46 25.40 -4.83
N ALA A 251 10.94 26.50 -5.37
CA ALA A 251 9.90 27.28 -4.69
C ALA A 251 8.59 26.51 -4.39
N LEU A 252 8.35 25.36 -5.04
CA LEU A 252 7.22 24.46 -4.74
C LEU A 252 7.47 23.55 -3.53
N LEU A 253 8.69 23.50 -3.01
CA LEU A 253 9.06 22.69 -1.85
C LEU A 253 9.27 23.53 -0.59
N ASN A 254 9.56 24.82 -0.73
CA ASN A 254 9.85 25.73 0.39
C ASN A 254 8.70 25.86 1.40
N ASP A 255 7.43 25.77 0.95
CA ASP A 255 6.26 25.95 1.80
C ASP A 255 5.74 24.62 2.39
N ILE A 256 6.38 23.50 2.05
CA ILE A 256 5.99 22.16 2.46
C ILE A 256 6.86 21.76 3.65
N SER A 257 6.32 21.87 4.86
CA SER A 257 7.03 21.58 6.12
C SER A 257 7.43 20.10 6.33
N THR A 258 7.25 19.23 5.33
CA THR A 258 7.62 17.81 5.35
C THR A 258 8.86 17.52 4.50
N SER A 259 9.94 18.26 4.75
CA SER A 259 11.27 17.86 4.29
C SER A 259 11.86 16.82 5.25
N GLU A 260 11.44 15.55 5.14
CA GLU A 260 12.28 14.42 5.61
C GLU A 260 13.33 14.01 4.57
N TYR A 261 13.42 14.71 3.44
CA TYR A 261 14.37 14.43 2.38
C TYR A 261 15.00 15.75 1.90
N PRO A 262 16.22 16.07 2.34
CA PRO A 262 17.06 17.02 1.63
C PRO A 262 17.27 16.52 0.20
N PHE A 263 17.40 17.46 -0.73
CA PHE A 263 18.08 17.20 -2.01
C PHE A 263 19.45 16.59 -1.70
N GLU A 264 19.57 15.26 -1.77
CA GLU A 264 20.90 14.67 -1.93
C GLU A 264 21.30 14.93 -3.38
N ASP A 265 22.17 15.93 -3.51
CA ASP A 265 23.02 16.23 -4.65
C ASP A 265 23.88 15.00 -4.97
N THR A 266 23.25 13.99 -5.55
CA THR A 266 23.96 12.95 -6.29
C THR A 266 24.21 13.52 -7.66
N GLN A 267 25.45 13.41 -8.15
CA GLN A 267 25.91 13.88 -9.46
C GLN A 267 25.26 13.12 -10.65
N SER A 268 23.96 12.86 -10.55
CA SER A 268 23.10 12.20 -11.50
C SER A 268 21.70 12.78 -11.27
N ASN A 269 21.31 13.76 -12.10
CA ASN A 269 20.02 14.47 -12.10
C ASN A 269 18.80 13.57 -12.39
N THR A 270 18.76 12.33 -11.88
CA THR A 270 17.72 11.35 -12.15
C THR A 270 17.11 10.84 -10.85
N LEU A 271 15.98 11.45 -10.48
CA LEU A 271 15.07 10.93 -9.46
C LEU A 271 14.19 9.84 -10.06
N LYS A 272 14.35 8.61 -9.56
CA LYS A 272 13.48 7.48 -9.94
C LYS A 272 12.06 7.73 -9.43
N THR A 273 11.17 8.07 -10.34
CA THR A 273 9.73 8.16 -10.08
C THR A 273 9.08 6.93 -10.73
N LEU A 274 8.19 6.23 -10.01
CA LEU A 274 7.53 5.01 -10.49
C LEU A 274 8.43 3.81 -10.86
N GLY A 275 9.69 3.82 -10.43
CA GLY A 275 10.66 2.79 -10.81
C GLY A 275 11.10 2.88 -12.28
N MET A 276 10.73 3.95 -12.99
CA MET A 276 11.29 4.28 -14.29
C MET A 276 12.40 5.33 -14.12
N LEU A 277 13.45 5.16 -14.91
CA LEU A 277 14.56 6.10 -15.07
C LEU A 277 14.17 7.21 -16.03
#